data_AF-A0A0G0Q6L1-F1
#
_entry.id   AF-A0A0G0Q6L1-F1
#
_cell.length_a   1.000
_cell.length_b   1.000
_cell.length_c   1.000
_cell.angle_alpha   90.00
_cell.angle_beta   90.00
_cell.angle_gamma   90.00
#
_symmetry.space_group_name_H-M   'P 1'
#
loop_
_entity.id
_entity.type
_entity.pdbx_description
1 polymer ?
#
loop_
_entity_poly.entity_id
_entity_poly.type
_entity_poly.pdbx_seq_one_letter_code
_entity_poly.pdbx_strand_id
1 'polypeptide(L)'
;MIQYNRNRSKILLALILTFLLTLTSTGFAYARAGGGESFGDGGFDSGSSSSGDFGGSGWSTTSGNGSGINNDGVGCSTFVIIIIIIVIVILASRRKGGSGPGGPTVSDTPITPDHSSMQSEQVNDGLKALKKTDPQFDEQKFKTYSKKVFMSVQEGWTNRDQAVCRPFMSEEVYQSHQMQIENMKKNKTINVLENIVVGSTNIVRVDMGEEYHKIAVKIRASMKDYKVKEGAPEKIIEGTKEQTPPFTEYWVFIRRSTLKTKLKSGLFDRKCPNCGAPIEVSVSGICKYCDANVVNGDYDWVLSEIIQKSEWVD
;
A
#
# COMPACT_ATOMS: atom_id res chain seq x y z
N MET A 1 -35.21 -30.16 38.57
CA MET A 1 -34.45 -28.92 38.30
C MET A 1 -32.92 -29.07 38.22
N ILE A 2 -32.33 -30.20 38.66
CA ILE A 2 -30.86 -30.35 38.75
C ILE A 2 -30.20 -30.79 37.41
N GLN A 3 -30.90 -31.53 36.55
CA GLN A 3 -30.31 -31.99 35.27
C GLN A 3 -30.17 -30.89 34.20
N TYR A 4 -31.01 -29.85 34.24
CA TYR A 4 -31.00 -28.78 33.24
C TYR A 4 -29.73 -27.90 33.33
N ASN A 5 -29.20 -27.70 34.54
CA ASN A 5 -28.00 -26.88 34.75
C ASN A 5 -26.70 -27.60 34.34
N ARG A 6 -26.68 -28.94 34.38
CA ARG A 6 -25.49 -29.75 34.05
C ARG A 6 -25.19 -29.76 32.55
N ASN A 7 -26.21 -29.66 31.69
CA ASN A 7 -26.02 -29.61 30.24
C ASN A 7 -25.59 -28.22 29.75
N ARG A 8 -26.05 -27.14 30.41
CA ARG A 8 -25.62 -25.77 30.08
C ARG A 8 -24.14 -25.53 30.38
N SER A 9 -23.63 -26.05 31.50
CA SER A 9 -22.20 -25.97 31.84
C SER A 9 -21.30 -26.67 30.82
N LYS A 10 -21.71 -27.84 30.30
CA LYS A 10 -20.96 -28.58 29.28
C LYS A 10 -20.95 -27.86 27.92
N ILE A 11 -22.07 -27.23 27.54
CA ILE A 11 -22.16 -26.45 26.31
C ILE A 11 -21.31 -25.17 26.42
N LEU A 12 -21.33 -24.49 27.57
CA LEU A 12 -20.46 -23.33 27.80
C LEU A 12 -18.98 -23.70 27.76
N LEU A 13 -18.60 -24.82 28.39
CA LEU A 13 -17.22 -25.30 28.37
C LEU A 13 -16.77 -25.67 26.95
N ALA A 14 -17.64 -26.32 26.17
CA ALA A 14 -17.36 -26.65 24.78
C ALA A 14 -17.15 -25.37 23.96
N LEU A 15 -18.04 -24.37 24.07
CA LEU A 15 -17.92 -23.10 23.35
C LEU A 15 -16.66 -22.31 23.74
N ILE A 16 -16.29 -22.30 25.02
CA ILE A 16 -15.04 -21.66 25.49
C ILE A 16 -13.82 -22.40 24.95
N LEU A 17 -13.87 -23.74 24.88
CA LEU A 17 -12.77 -24.55 24.33
C LEU A 17 -12.64 -24.33 22.82
N THR A 18 -13.74 -24.24 22.06
CA THR A 18 -13.71 -23.93 20.63
C THR A 18 -13.19 -22.52 20.38
N PHE A 19 -13.59 -21.55 21.20
CA PHE A 19 -13.11 -20.16 21.12
C PHE A 19 -11.61 -20.05 21.47
N LEU A 20 -11.12 -20.82 22.46
CA LEU A 20 -9.69 -20.92 22.75
C LEU A 20 -8.91 -21.60 21.62
N LEU A 21 -9.46 -22.66 20.99
CA LEU A 21 -8.80 -23.31 19.86
C LEU A 21 -8.69 -22.37 18.64
N THR A 22 -9.70 -21.52 18.38
CA THR A 22 -9.65 -20.52 17.30
C THR A 22 -8.70 -19.35 17.57
N LEU A 23 -8.34 -19.09 18.84
CA LEU A 23 -7.31 -18.10 19.19
C LEU A 23 -5.88 -18.63 19.01
N THR A 24 -5.70 -19.94 18.91
CA THR A 24 -4.38 -20.56 18.71
C THR A 24 -3.98 -20.73 17.24
N SER A 25 -4.90 -20.50 16.29
CA SER A 25 -4.57 -20.40 14.87
C SER A 25 -4.09 -18.99 14.53
N THR A 26 -3.01 -18.54 15.17
CA THR A 26 -2.23 -17.43 14.63
C THR A 26 -1.47 -17.99 13.44
N GLY A 27 -2.03 -17.76 12.24
CA GLY A 27 -1.24 -17.91 11.02
C GLY A 27 -0.02 -16.99 11.13
N PHE A 28 1.18 -17.54 10.93
CA PHE A 28 2.41 -16.77 10.90
C PHE A 28 2.35 -15.79 9.72
N ALA A 29 2.03 -14.55 10.05
CA ALA A 29 1.94 -13.40 9.17
C ALA A 29 3.34 -12.85 8.91
N TYR A 30 3.96 -13.24 7.80
CA TYR A 30 5.28 -12.72 7.40
C TYR A 30 5.15 -11.28 6.91
N ALA A 31 5.47 -10.30 7.76
CA ALA A 31 5.58 -8.89 7.36
C ALA A 31 6.80 -8.66 6.46
N ARG A 32 6.66 -8.91 5.15
CA ARG A 32 7.69 -8.65 4.12
C ARG A 32 7.63 -7.22 3.62
N ALA A 33 8.70 -6.77 2.95
CA ALA A 33 8.77 -5.44 2.36
C ALA A 33 7.67 -5.15 1.33
N GLY A 34 6.96 -6.16 0.79
CA GLY A 34 5.81 -5.90 -0.09
C GLY A 34 4.48 -5.72 0.63
N GLY A 35 4.45 -5.65 1.97
CA GLY A 35 3.22 -5.51 2.74
C GLY A 35 2.62 -6.84 3.16
N GLY A 36 3.36 -7.61 3.96
CA GLY A 36 2.89 -8.89 4.47
C GLY A 36 1.51 -8.86 5.14
N GLU A 37 0.76 -9.96 5.03
CA GLU A 37 -0.60 -10.08 5.53
C GLU A 37 -0.64 -9.90 7.06
N SER A 38 -1.28 -8.85 7.58
CA SER A 38 -1.64 -8.75 8.99
C SER A 38 -2.96 -7.98 9.12
N PHE A 39 -4.05 -8.73 9.17
CA PHE A 39 -5.28 -8.33 9.85
C PHE A 39 -5.21 -8.79 11.33
N GLY A 40 -5.51 -7.88 12.26
CA GLY A 40 -5.62 -8.07 13.72
C GLY A 40 -4.42 -7.51 14.49
N ASP A 41 -4.51 -6.58 15.45
CA ASP A 41 -5.57 -6.08 16.34
C ASP A 41 -5.44 -4.54 16.51
N GLY A 42 -6.47 -3.74 16.80
CA GLY A 42 -7.77 -4.07 17.35
C GLY A 42 -8.87 -3.06 17.00
N GLY A 43 -10.11 -3.53 17.12
CA GLY A 43 -11.31 -2.81 16.71
C GLY A 43 -11.88 -1.85 17.75
N PHE A 44 -12.67 -0.89 17.24
CA PHE A 44 -14.04 -0.65 17.67
C PHE A 44 -14.90 -0.36 16.42
N ASP A 45 -16.04 -1.01 16.34
CA ASP A 45 -17.04 -0.86 15.29
C ASP A 45 -17.68 0.54 15.27
N SER A 46 -17.88 1.08 14.07
CA SER A 46 -19.23 1.35 13.56
C SER A 46 -19.14 1.87 12.12
N GLY A 47 -19.84 1.19 11.22
CA GLY A 47 -19.86 1.55 9.81
C GLY A 47 -20.54 2.90 9.56
N SER A 48 -20.03 3.62 8.57
CA SER A 48 -20.86 4.23 7.54
C SER A 48 -19.95 4.70 6.40
N SER A 49 -20.33 4.28 5.20
CA SER A 49 -19.86 4.81 3.94
C SER A 49 -20.15 6.32 3.86
N SER A 50 -19.12 7.11 3.59
CA SER A 50 -19.27 8.39 2.91
C SER A 50 -17.98 8.77 2.20
N SER A 51 -18.12 8.92 0.89
CA SER A 51 -17.28 9.70 -0.02
C SER A 51 -17.13 11.14 0.44
N GLY A 52 -15.94 11.71 0.24
CA GLY A 52 -15.69 13.13 0.42
C GLY A 52 -14.35 13.53 -0.18
N ASP A 53 -14.41 14.22 -1.31
CA ASP A 53 -13.31 14.89 -2.01
C ASP A 53 -12.85 16.17 -1.32
N PHE A 54 -11.76 16.72 -1.89
CA PHE A 54 -11.19 18.07 -1.77
C PHE A 54 -10.27 18.25 -0.56
N GLY A 55 -9.10 18.88 -0.66
CA GLY A 55 -8.58 19.86 -1.61
C GLY A 55 -7.63 20.75 -0.81
N GLY A 56 -6.47 21.12 -1.37
CA GLY A 56 -5.47 21.89 -0.64
C GLY A 56 -5.92 23.30 -0.25
N SER A 57 -5.41 23.81 0.87
CA SER A 57 -4.84 25.17 1.00
C SER A 57 -4.53 25.54 2.46
N GLY A 58 -3.41 26.26 2.63
CA GLY A 58 -3.27 27.39 3.56
C GLY A 58 -3.20 27.10 5.07
N TRP A 59 -1.99 27.07 5.62
CA TRP A 59 -1.79 27.39 7.04
C TRP A 59 -1.53 28.89 7.20
N SER A 60 -2.53 29.59 7.71
CA SER A 60 -2.38 30.93 8.29
C SER A 60 -2.65 30.85 9.78
N THR A 61 -1.64 31.22 10.56
CA THR A 61 -1.65 31.40 12.02
C THR A 61 -2.65 32.46 12.44
N THR A 62 -3.45 32.18 13.47
CA THR A 62 -3.96 33.24 14.36
C THR A 62 -4.08 32.69 15.78
N SER A 63 -3.37 33.39 16.67
CA SER A 63 -3.40 33.32 18.13
C SER A 63 -4.74 33.76 18.71
N GLY A 64 -5.23 33.09 19.76
CA GLY A 64 -6.38 33.53 20.55
C GLY A 64 -6.44 32.85 21.91
N ASN A 65 -6.43 33.67 22.96
CA ASN A 65 -6.30 33.36 24.39
C ASN A 65 -7.64 33.00 25.07
N GLY A 66 -7.60 32.20 26.14
CA GLY A 66 -8.59 32.14 27.24
C GLY A 66 -9.92 31.45 26.91
N SER A 67 -10.63 30.76 27.81
CA SER A 67 -10.67 30.80 29.27
C SER A 67 -11.30 29.49 29.78
N GLY A 68 -10.90 29.05 30.97
CA GLY A 68 -11.46 27.86 31.62
C GLY A 68 -12.90 28.02 32.10
N ILE A 69 -13.63 26.91 32.18
CA ILE A 69 -14.81 26.76 33.03
C ILE A 69 -14.74 25.37 33.66
N ASN A 70 -14.93 25.35 34.98
CA ASN A 70 -14.89 24.20 35.85
C ASN A 70 -16.10 23.27 35.67
N ASN A 71 -15.89 22.02 36.09
CA ASN A 71 -16.88 20.97 36.39
C ASN A 71 -18.12 21.53 37.10
N ASP A 72 -19.32 21.20 36.58
CA ASP A 72 -20.48 20.80 37.39
C ASP A 72 -21.51 20.08 36.51
N GLY A 73 -22.00 18.94 36.99
CA GLY A 73 -22.66 17.90 36.20
C GLY A 73 -24.04 18.28 35.68
N VAL A 74 -24.17 18.39 34.36
CA VAL A 74 -25.42 18.16 33.60
C VAL A 74 -25.05 17.61 32.22
N GLY A 75 -24.63 16.35 32.16
CA GLY A 75 -24.18 15.70 30.92
C GLY A 75 -24.82 14.34 30.76
N CYS A 76 -26.06 14.29 30.24
CA CYS A 76 -26.64 13.08 29.64
C CYS A 76 -28.01 13.34 28.95
N SER A 77 -28.74 14.41 29.27
CA SER A 77 -30.08 14.65 28.67
C SER A 77 -30.06 15.45 27.36
N THR A 78 -29.03 16.24 27.08
CA THR A 78 -28.97 17.12 25.89
C THR A 78 -28.51 16.37 24.62
N PHE A 79 -27.60 15.40 24.75
CA PHE A 79 -27.16 14.55 23.63
C PHE A 79 -28.28 13.66 23.09
N VAL A 80 -29.15 13.14 23.98
CA VAL A 80 -30.28 12.30 23.58
C VAL A 80 -31.31 13.10 22.78
N ILE A 81 -31.57 14.35 23.16
CA ILE A 81 -32.49 15.24 22.42
C ILE A 81 -31.95 15.56 21.03
N ILE A 82 -30.63 15.81 20.90
CA ILE A 82 -29.98 16.08 19.60
C ILE A 82 -30.06 14.84 18.69
N ILE A 83 -29.82 13.64 19.22
CA ILE A 83 -29.93 12.38 18.45
C ILE A 83 -31.39 12.15 18.00
N ILE A 84 -32.37 12.41 18.86
CA ILE A 84 -33.79 12.28 18.51
C ILE A 84 -34.17 13.27 17.40
N ILE A 85 -33.70 14.52 17.46
CA ILE A 85 -33.95 15.53 16.42
C ILE A 85 -33.30 15.10 15.10
N ILE A 86 -32.05 14.61 15.12
CA ILE A 86 -31.35 14.12 13.92
C ILE A 86 -32.09 12.94 13.29
N VAL A 87 -32.55 11.98 14.10
CA VAL A 87 -33.33 10.83 13.62
C VAL A 87 -34.67 11.27 13.02
N ILE A 88 -35.37 12.22 13.64
CA ILE A 88 -36.62 12.77 13.11
C ILE A 88 -36.39 13.50 11.78
N VAL A 89 -35.29 14.26 11.63
CA VAL A 89 -34.92 14.94 10.38
C VAL A 89 -34.56 13.95 9.27
N ILE A 90 -33.87 12.85 9.59
CA ILE A 90 -33.55 11.77 8.63
C ILE A 90 -34.82 11.03 8.19
N LEU A 91 -35.75 10.77 9.12
CA LEU A 91 -37.03 10.13 8.80
C LEU A 91 -37.98 11.05 8.02
N ALA A 92 -37.94 12.37 8.27
CA ALA A 92 -38.72 13.36 7.55
C ALA A 92 -38.16 13.62 6.13
N SER A 93 -36.84 13.62 5.97
CA SER A 93 -36.18 13.79 4.65
C SER A 93 -36.37 12.57 3.73
N ARG A 94 -36.60 11.38 4.29
CA ARG A 94 -36.96 10.16 3.52
C ARG A 94 -38.42 10.11 3.04
N ARG A 95 -39.28 11.05 3.47
CA ARG A 95 -40.71 11.10 3.05
C ARG A 95 -41.01 12.05 1.88
N LYS A 96 -40.04 12.82 1.39
CA LYS A 96 -40.18 13.60 0.15
C LYS A 96 -39.54 12.87 -1.03
N GLY A 97 -40.19 11.80 -1.47
CA GLY A 97 -40.03 11.29 -2.83
C GLY A 97 -40.66 12.29 -3.79
N GLY A 98 -39.83 13.13 -4.41
CA GLY A 98 -40.22 14.06 -5.46
C GLY A 98 -39.35 13.83 -6.68
N SER A 99 -39.90 13.13 -7.67
CA SER A 99 -39.28 12.89 -8.98
C SER A 99 -39.11 14.22 -9.73
N GLY A 100 -37.86 14.63 -9.96
CA GLY A 100 -37.47 15.73 -10.84
C GLY A 100 -36.83 15.19 -12.14
N PRO A 101 -36.91 15.93 -13.27
CA PRO A 101 -36.60 15.40 -14.60
C PRO A 101 -35.09 15.27 -14.84
N GLY A 102 -34.72 14.19 -15.54
CA GLY A 102 -33.35 13.72 -15.73
C GLY A 102 -32.43 14.66 -16.51
N GLY A 103 -31.31 15.02 -15.87
CA GLY A 103 -30.09 15.44 -16.55
C GLY A 103 -29.22 14.23 -16.91
N PRO A 104 -28.26 14.37 -17.84
CA PRO A 104 -27.44 13.26 -18.30
C PRO A 104 -26.62 12.70 -17.14
N THR A 105 -26.81 11.42 -16.85
CA THR A 105 -26.00 10.67 -15.89
C THR A 105 -24.61 10.47 -16.52
N VAL A 106 -23.66 11.31 -16.16
CA VAL A 106 -22.24 10.95 -16.26
C VAL A 106 -22.05 9.83 -15.24
N SER A 107 -21.85 8.61 -15.74
CA SER A 107 -21.48 7.48 -14.90
C SER A 107 -20.04 7.70 -14.42
N ASP A 108 -19.87 8.49 -13.36
CA ASP A 108 -18.65 8.48 -12.55
C ASP A 108 -18.59 7.15 -11.81
N THR A 109 -18.19 6.11 -12.54
CA THR A 109 -17.77 4.86 -11.93
C THR A 109 -16.42 5.19 -11.27
N PRO A 110 -16.26 4.99 -9.95
CA PRO A 110 -14.94 5.09 -9.33
C PRO A 110 -14.01 4.17 -10.13
N ILE A 111 -12.91 4.71 -10.66
CA ILE A 111 -11.88 3.93 -11.35
C ILE A 111 -11.22 3.08 -10.26
N THR A 112 -11.80 1.92 -9.95
CA THR A 112 -11.11 0.93 -9.13
C THR A 112 -9.86 0.50 -9.91
N PRO A 113 -8.66 0.55 -9.31
CA PRO A 113 -7.46 0.02 -9.95
C PRO A 113 -7.72 -1.44 -10.36
N ASP A 114 -7.53 -1.74 -11.64
CA ASP A 114 -7.75 -3.07 -12.18
C ASP A 114 -6.56 -3.97 -11.85
N HIS A 115 -6.60 -4.59 -10.66
CA HIS A 115 -5.61 -5.55 -10.19
C HIS A 115 -5.84 -6.95 -10.80
N SER A 116 -5.72 -7.02 -12.13
CA SER A 116 -5.88 -8.27 -12.88
C SER A 116 -4.83 -8.46 -13.97
N SER A 117 -4.43 -9.70 -14.22
CA SER A 117 -3.57 -10.00 -15.36
C SER A 117 -4.35 -9.89 -16.66
N MET A 118 -3.68 -9.39 -17.68
CA MET A 118 -4.17 -9.47 -19.06
C MET A 118 -3.82 -10.82 -19.67
N GLN A 119 -4.59 -11.22 -20.69
CA GLN A 119 -4.22 -12.37 -21.52
C GLN A 119 -2.89 -12.09 -22.23
N SER A 120 -2.12 -13.15 -22.52
CA SER A 120 -0.78 -13.00 -23.12
C SER A 120 -0.77 -12.22 -24.43
N GLU A 121 -1.83 -12.35 -25.24
CA GLU A 121 -2.00 -11.58 -26.47
C GLU A 121 -2.20 -10.08 -26.20
N GLN A 122 -3.04 -9.73 -25.22
CA GLN A 122 -3.28 -8.35 -24.80
C GLN A 122 -2.01 -7.71 -24.23
N VAL A 123 -1.24 -8.45 -23.42
CA VAL A 123 0.08 -7.97 -22.94
C VAL A 123 1.01 -7.68 -24.12
N ASN A 124 1.08 -8.60 -25.09
CA ASN A 124 1.92 -8.43 -26.27
C ASN A 124 1.49 -7.21 -27.10
N ASP A 125 0.19 -6.97 -27.25
CA ASP A 125 -0.33 -5.82 -27.97
C ASP A 125 -0.06 -4.50 -27.24
N GLY A 126 -0.18 -4.48 -25.91
CA GLY A 126 0.24 -3.34 -25.09
C GLY A 126 1.73 -3.05 -25.22
N LEU A 127 2.59 -4.08 -25.21
CA LEU A 127 4.03 -3.92 -25.44
C LEU A 127 4.35 -3.41 -26.85
N LYS A 128 3.64 -3.88 -27.89
CA LYS A 128 3.78 -3.34 -29.25
C LYS A 128 3.35 -1.87 -29.31
N ALA A 129 2.24 -1.52 -28.68
CA ALA A 129 1.75 -0.14 -28.62
C ALA A 129 2.76 0.78 -27.92
N LEU A 130 3.31 0.35 -26.78
CA LEU A 130 4.37 1.06 -26.07
C LEU A 130 5.62 1.21 -26.94
N LYS A 131 6.06 0.17 -27.63
CA LYS A 131 7.22 0.24 -28.51
C LYS A 131 6.99 1.12 -29.74
N LYS A 132 5.74 1.27 -30.19
CA LYS A 132 5.38 2.19 -31.28
C LYS A 132 5.53 3.66 -30.85
N THR A 133 5.13 4.00 -29.63
CA THR A 133 5.26 5.37 -29.09
C THR A 133 6.67 5.65 -28.55
N ASP A 134 7.33 4.63 -28.02
CA ASP A 134 8.70 4.64 -27.48
C ASP A 134 9.57 3.55 -28.12
N PRO A 135 10.14 3.79 -29.32
CA PRO A 135 10.96 2.81 -30.03
C PRO A 135 12.21 2.32 -29.29
N GLN A 136 12.66 3.07 -28.27
CA GLN A 136 13.83 2.74 -27.46
C GLN A 136 13.47 1.91 -26.21
N PHE A 137 12.18 1.67 -25.94
CA PHE A 137 11.76 0.76 -24.88
C PHE A 137 12.27 -0.66 -25.14
N ASP A 138 12.86 -1.25 -24.10
CA ASP A 138 13.41 -2.59 -24.12
C ASP A 138 12.83 -3.37 -22.95
N GLU A 139 12.01 -4.38 -23.27
CA GLU A 139 11.30 -5.21 -22.30
C GLU A 139 12.26 -5.93 -21.34
N GLN A 140 13.39 -6.43 -21.83
CA GLN A 140 14.35 -7.17 -21.01
C GLN A 140 15.11 -6.24 -20.06
N LYS A 141 15.46 -5.04 -20.52
CA LYS A 141 16.01 -4.00 -19.64
C LYS A 141 14.98 -3.58 -18.58
N PHE A 142 13.71 -3.43 -18.95
CA PHE A 142 12.65 -3.11 -17.99
C PHE A 142 12.47 -4.21 -16.93
N LYS A 143 12.42 -5.49 -17.32
CA LYS A 143 12.37 -6.62 -16.36
C LYS A 143 13.60 -6.63 -15.43
N THR A 144 14.78 -6.36 -15.98
CA THR A 144 16.02 -6.22 -15.19
C THR A 144 15.95 -5.03 -14.24
N TYR A 145 15.37 -3.91 -14.67
CA TYR A 145 15.12 -2.74 -13.83
C TYR A 145 14.19 -3.09 -12.67
N SER A 146 13.03 -3.69 -12.93
CA SER A 146 12.08 -4.11 -11.89
C SER A 146 12.74 -5.04 -10.86
N LYS A 147 13.59 -5.97 -11.30
CA LYS A 147 14.40 -6.82 -10.40
C LYS A 147 15.35 -6.00 -9.53
N LYS A 148 16.06 -5.01 -10.09
CA LYS A 148 16.96 -4.13 -9.32
C LYS A 148 16.19 -3.31 -8.29
N VAL A 149 15.04 -2.75 -8.67
CA VAL A 149 14.16 -2.00 -7.75
C VAL A 149 13.69 -2.92 -6.62
N PHE A 150 13.22 -4.13 -6.94
CA PHE A 150 12.84 -5.14 -5.95
C PHE A 150 13.97 -5.38 -4.94
N MET A 151 15.18 -5.69 -5.40
CA MET A 151 16.32 -5.93 -4.50
C MET A 151 16.66 -4.72 -3.64
N SER A 152 16.64 -3.50 -4.21
CA SER A 152 16.92 -2.26 -3.48
C SER A 152 15.90 -1.98 -2.39
N VAL A 153 14.62 -2.30 -2.62
CA VAL A 153 13.57 -2.18 -1.60
C VAL A 153 13.80 -3.18 -0.47
N GLN A 154 14.14 -4.44 -0.77
CA GLN A 154 14.43 -5.44 0.27
C GLN A 154 15.66 -5.06 1.13
N GLU A 155 16.68 -4.49 0.49
CA GLU A 155 17.87 -3.96 1.17
C GLU A 155 17.49 -2.81 2.12
N GLY A 156 16.74 -1.82 1.63
CA GLY A 156 16.29 -0.70 2.46
C GLY A 156 15.38 -1.13 3.61
N TRP A 157 14.57 -2.16 3.40
CA TRP A 157 13.74 -2.77 4.43
C TRP A 157 14.56 -3.39 5.57
N THR A 158 15.52 -4.25 5.22
CA THR A 158 16.38 -4.93 6.22
C THR A 158 17.25 -3.93 6.98
N ASN A 159 17.82 -2.96 6.27
CA ASN A 159 18.64 -1.90 6.87
C ASN A 159 17.80 -0.88 7.67
N ARG A 160 16.47 -0.91 7.55
CA ARG A 160 15.55 0.10 8.09
C ARG A 160 15.91 1.52 7.61
N ASP A 161 16.39 1.62 6.37
CA ASP A 161 16.79 2.83 5.67
C ASP A 161 16.33 2.80 4.20
N GLN A 162 15.25 3.53 3.90
CA GLN A 162 14.66 3.60 2.56
C GLN A 162 15.38 4.56 1.62
N ALA A 163 16.38 5.31 2.08
CA ALA A 163 17.08 6.27 1.23
C ALA A 163 17.73 5.59 0.01
N VAL A 164 18.15 4.33 0.15
CA VAL A 164 18.75 3.52 -0.92
C VAL A 164 17.81 3.28 -2.10
N CYS A 165 16.51 3.16 -1.84
CA CYS A 165 15.48 2.85 -2.84
C CYS A 165 14.58 4.04 -3.18
N ARG A 166 14.70 5.16 -2.46
CA ARG A 166 13.92 6.39 -2.66
C ARG A 166 13.80 6.85 -4.12
N PRO A 167 14.86 6.84 -4.96
CA PRO A 167 14.75 7.30 -6.34
C PRO A 167 13.81 6.49 -7.23
N PHE A 168 13.44 5.27 -6.82
CA PHE A 168 12.74 4.31 -7.67
C PHE A 168 11.27 4.18 -7.35
N MET A 169 10.78 4.81 -6.28
CA MET A 169 9.41 4.63 -5.78
C MET A 169 8.69 5.96 -5.65
N SER A 170 7.38 5.93 -5.87
CA SER A 170 6.51 7.08 -5.67
C SER A 170 6.48 7.50 -4.20
N GLU A 171 5.92 8.68 -3.95
CA GLU A 171 5.76 9.19 -2.58
C GLU A 171 4.88 8.26 -1.74
N GLU A 172 3.81 7.70 -2.33
CA GLU A 172 2.85 6.85 -1.64
C GLU A 172 3.49 5.55 -1.15
N VAL A 173 4.27 4.87 -2.01
CA VAL A 173 5.01 3.65 -1.65
C VAL A 173 6.05 3.95 -0.58
N TYR A 174 6.79 5.06 -0.74
CA TYR A 174 7.81 5.47 0.22
C TYR A 174 7.21 5.73 1.60
N GLN A 175 6.12 6.50 1.69
CA GLN A 175 5.48 6.82 2.96
C GLN A 175 4.89 5.58 3.65
N SER A 176 4.25 4.69 2.88
CA SER A 176 3.74 3.41 3.40
C SER A 176 4.85 2.58 4.05
N HIS A 177 5.98 2.44 3.37
CA HIS A 177 7.12 1.72 3.93
C HIS A 177 7.80 2.44 5.09
N GLN A 178 7.94 3.76 5.00
CA GLN A 178 8.56 4.55 6.04
C GLN A 178 7.81 4.38 7.37
N MET A 179 6.48 4.37 7.34
CA MET A 179 5.67 4.10 8.53
C MET A 179 5.97 2.72 9.15
N GLN A 180 6.10 1.69 8.32
CA GLN A 180 6.39 0.33 8.79
C GLN A 180 7.82 0.23 9.37
N ILE A 181 8.78 0.90 8.75
CA ILE A 181 10.17 0.98 9.25
C ILE A 181 10.25 1.73 10.57
N GLU A 182 9.55 2.87 10.71
CA GLU A 182 9.50 3.59 11.98
C GLU A 182 8.84 2.75 13.08
N ASN A 183 7.83 1.95 12.74
CA ASN A 183 7.27 0.98 13.67
C ASN A 183 8.29 -0.09 14.09
N MET A 184 9.08 -0.63 13.15
CA MET A 184 10.17 -1.57 13.47
C MET A 184 11.22 -0.94 14.40
N LYS A 185 11.64 0.31 14.13
CA LYS A 185 12.57 1.06 14.98
C LYS A 185 12.00 1.27 16.38
N LYS A 186 10.75 1.72 16.49
CA LYS A 186 10.05 1.91 17.77
C LYS A 186 9.98 0.63 18.58
N ASN A 187 9.71 -0.49 17.93
CA ASN A 187 9.61 -1.81 18.56
C ASN A 187 10.96 -2.50 18.77
N LYS A 188 12.07 -1.85 18.38
CA LYS A 188 13.44 -2.38 18.42
C LYS A 188 13.52 -3.75 17.75
N THR A 189 12.86 -3.89 16.61
CA THR A 189 12.87 -5.09 15.78
C THR A 189 13.56 -4.82 14.46
N ILE A 190 14.19 -5.85 13.91
CA ILE A 190 14.76 -5.85 12.58
C ILE A 190 14.14 -7.03 11.85
N ASN A 191 13.51 -6.78 10.70
CA ASN A 191 13.17 -7.86 9.79
C ASN A 191 14.35 -8.09 8.85
N VAL A 192 14.95 -9.27 8.95
CA VAL A 192 16.13 -9.66 8.20
C VAL A 192 15.71 -10.49 7.00
N LEU A 193 16.02 -9.97 5.82
CA LEU A 193 15.79 -10.65 4.55
C LEU A 193 17.13 -11.07 3.96
N GLU A 194 17.35 -12.38 3.84
CA GLU A 194 18.62 -12.95 3.40
C GLU A 194 18.41 -13.95 2.26
N ASN A 195 19.48 -14.22 1.51
CA ASN A 195 19.48 -15.20 0.41
C ASN A 195 18.28 -15.01 -0.54
N ILE A 196 18.07 -13.76 -0.94
CA ILE A 196 16.95 -13.38 -1.81
C ILE A 196 17.21 -13.93 -3.22
N VAL A 197 16.32 -14.82 -3.66
CA VAL A 197 16.35 -15.43 -4.99
C VAL A 197 15.11 -14.98 -5.76
N VAL A 198 15.32 -14.16 -6.79
CA VAL A 198 14.28 -13.76 -7.73
C VAL A 198 14.21 -14.79 -8.86
N GLY A 199 13.13 -15.57 -8.88
CA GLY A 199 12.90 -16.62 -9.87
C GLY A 199 12.41 -16.09 -11.21
N SER A 200 11.43 -15.19 -11.21
CA SER A 200 10.91 -14.59 -12.45
C SER A 200 10.41 -13.16 -12.26
N THR A 201 10.48 -12.38 -13.34
CA THR A 201 9.87 -11.04 -13.46
C THR A 201 9.11 -10.98 -14.78
N ASN A 202 7.80 -11.20 -14.72
CA ASN A 202 6.96 -11.30 -15.92
C ASN A 202 6.02 -10.09 -15.98
N ILE A 203 6.00 -9.40 -17.12
CA ILE A 203 4.99 -8.37 -17.36
C ILE A 203 3.66 -9.09 -17.56
N VAL A 204 2.67 -8.74 -16.75
CA VAL A 204 1.33 -9.36 -16.78
C VAL A 204 0.25 -8.37 -17.18
N ARG A 205 0.58 -7.08 -17.25
CA ARG A 205 -0.34 -6.03 -17.66
C ARG A 205 0.43 -4.83 -18.22
N VAL A 206 -0.09 -4.23 -19.29
CA VAL A 206 0.41 -2.97 -19.86
C VAL A 206 -0.79 -2.07 -20.18
N ASP A 207 -0.94 -1.00 -19.41
CA ASP A 207 -2.00 0.00 -19.62
C ASP A 207 -1.41 1.24 -20.28
N MET A 208 -1.85 1.53 -21.50
CA MET A 208 -1.46 2.72 -22.25
C MET A 208 -2.38 3.91 -21.91
N GLY A 209 -2.26 4.43 -20.69
CA GLY A 209 -3.08 5.56 -20.23
C GLY A 209 -2.69 6.90 -20.87
N GLU A 210 -3.62 7.86 -20.83
CA GLU A 210 -3.46 9.19 -21.42
C GLU A 210 -2.40 10.04 -20.71
N GLU A 211 -2.38 10.05 -19.38
CA GLU A 211 -1.40 10.80 -18.60
C GLU A 211 -0.17 9.95 -18.26
N TYR A 212 -0.41 8.71 -17.80
CA TYR A 212 0.63 7.75 -17.44
C TYR A 212 0.40 6.42 -18.13
N HIS A 213 1.47 5.83 -18.64
CA HIS A 213 1.52 4.40 -18.92
C HIS A 213 1.79 3.64 -17.62
N LYS A 214 1.13 2.49 -17.45
CA LYS A 214 1.34 1.58 -16.31
C LYS A 214 1.79 0.21 -16.79
N ILE A 215 2.74 -0.40 -16.09
CA ILE A 215 3.17 -1.79 -16.32
C ILE A 215 3.14 -2.54 -15.00
N ALA A 216 2.36 -3.61 -14.93
CA ALA A 216 2.37 -4.52 -13.78
C ALA A 216 3.30 -5.71 -14.05
N VAL A 217 4.16 -6.00 -13.08
CA VAL A 217 5.15 -7.08 -13.13
C VAL A 217 4.87 -8.08 -12.02
N LYS A 218 4.58 -9.33 -12.41
CA LYS A 218 4.53 -10.49 -11.50
C LYS A 218 5.95 -10.91 -11.14
N ILE A 219 6.33 -10.69 -9.90
CA ILE A 219 7.62 -11.07 -9.33
C ILE A 219 7.43 -12.33 -8.50
N ARG A 220 8.13 -13.40 -8.85
CA ARG A 220 8.19 -14.64 -8.05
C ARG A 220 9.56 -14.72 -7.39
N ALA A 221 9.60 -14.77 -6.06
CA ALA A 221 10.85 -14.77 -5.30
C ALA A 221 10.78 -15.72 -4.10
N SER A 222 11.94 -16.06 -3.55
CA SER A 222 12.07 -16.77 -2.27
C SER A 222 13.21 -16.15 -1.48
N MET A 223 13.11 -16.16 -0.15
CA MET A 223 14.16 -15.63 0.72
C MET A 223 14.09 -16.27 2.11
N LYS A 224 15.13 -16.09 2.91
CA LYS A 224 15.04 -16.24 4.35
C LYS A 224 14.41 -14.99 4.92
N ASP A 225 13.44 -15.13 5.80
CA ASP A 225 12.63 -14.03 6.31
C ASP A 225 12.33 -14.29 7.77
N TYR A 226 12.98 -13.50 8.62
CA TYR A 226 12.87 -13.62 10.06
C TYR A 226 13.01 -12.26 10.74
N LYS A 227 12.44 -12.13 11.93
CA LYS A 227 12.59 -10.93 12.76
C LYS A 227 13.49 -11.24 13.95
N VAL A 228 14.33 -10.28 14.30
CA VAL A 228 15.20 -10.32 15.48
C VAL A 228 14.98 -9.08 16.34
N LYS A 229 15.42 -9.15 17.60
CA LYS A 229 15.50 -7.96 18.46
C LYS A 229 16.81 -7.22 18.20
N GLU A 230 16.72 -5.90 18.16
CA GLU A 230 17.88 -5.02 18.10
C GLU A 230 18.80 -5.24 19.32
N GLY A 231 20.09 -5.41 19.06
CA GLY A 231 21.09 -5.77 20.08
C GLY A 231 21.16 -7.25 20.45
N ALA A 232 20.29 -8.11 19.89
CA ALA A 232 20.31 -9.56 20.09
C ALA A 232 19.99 -10.31 18.77
N PRO A 233 20.85 -10.18 17.74
CA PRO A 233 20.59 -10.73 16.39
C PRO A 233 20.51 -12.28 16.35
N GLU A 234 21.01 -12.97 17.37
CA GLU A 234 20.87 -14.41 17.55
C GLU A 234 19.46 -14.84 17.97
N LYS A 235 18.68 -13.93 18.58
CA LYS A 235 17.33 -14.21 19.07
C LYS A 235 16.29 -13.91 17.99
N ILE A 236 15.89 -14.95 17.28
CA ILE A 236 14.75 -14.92 16.37
C ILE A 236 13.47 -14.79 17.20
N ILE A 237 12.62 -13.83 16.84
CA ILE A 237 11.32 -13.60 17.48
C ILE A 237 10.15 -14.01 16.57
N GLU A 238 10.38 -14.10 15.25
CA GLU A 238 9.38 -14.47 14.26
C GLU A 238 10.08 -14.97 12.98
N GLY A 239 9.43 -15.83 12.20
CA GLY A 239 9.93 -16.32 10.93
C GLY A 239 11.03 -17.39 11.05
N THR A 240 11.84 -17.53 10.01
CA THR A 240 12.77 -18.66 9.84
C THR A 240 14.07 -18.25 9.13
N LYS A 241 15.19 -18.88 9.53
CA LYS A 241 16.50 -18.78 8.84
C LYS A 241 16.66 -19.79 7.71
N GLU A 242 15.66 -20.65 7.49
CA GLU A 242 15.56 -21.54 6.36
C GLU A 242 15.02 -20.79 5.13
N GLN A 243 15.34 -21.30 3.95
CA GLN A 243 14.78 -20.74 2.71
C GLN A 243 13.28 -20.98 2.68
N THR A 244 12.49 -19.91 2.58
CA THR A 244 11.02 -20.04 2.49
C THR A 244 10.59 -20.52 1.09
N PRO A 245 9.42 -21.17 0.96
CA PRO A 245 8.83 -21.45 -0.34
C PRO A 245 8.66 -20.17 -1.18
N PRO A 246 8.71 -20.26 -2.52
CA PRO A 246 8.55 -19.08 -3.36
C PRO A 246 7.17 -18.42 -3.17
N PHE A 247 7.17 -17.10 -2.99
CA PHE A 247 5.98 -16.25 -2.94
C PHE A 247 5.88 -15.42 -4.24
N THR A 248 4.76 -14.69 -4.39
CA THR A 248 4.49 -13.86 -5.57
C THR A 248 3.92 -12.51 -5.15
N GLU A 249 4.41 -11.46 -5.80
CA GLU A 249 3.91 -10.08 -5.66
C GLU A 249 3.75 -9.46 -7.06
N TYR A 250 2.92 -8.42 -7.14
CA TYR A 250 2.67 -7.67 -8.36
C TYR A 250 3.09 -6.23 -8.14
N TRP A 251 4.08 -5.79 -8.91
CA TRP A 251 4.69 -4.48 -8.78
C TRP A 251 4.26 -3.63 -9.96
N VAL A 252 3.60 -2.51 -9.70
CA VAL A 252 3.11 -1.59 -10.73
C VAL A 252 4.08 -0.44 -10.86
N PHE A 253 4.50 -0.17 -12.10
CA PHE A 253 5.35 0.95 -12.44
C PHE A 253 4.59 1.93 -13.31
N ILE A 254 4.78 3.22 -13.07
CA ILE A 254 4.19 4.30 -13.88
C ILE A 254 5.27 5.13 -14.54
N ARG A 255 4.94 5.68 -15.71
CA ARG A 255 5.74 6.69 -16.41
C ARG A 255 4.82 7.56 -17.26
N ARG A 256 5.07 8.86 -17.30
CA ARG A 256 4.28 9.80 -18.10
C ARG A 256 4.24 9.35 -19.56
N SER A 257 3.04 9.35 -20.15
CA SER A 257 2.73 8.79 -21.47
C SER A 257 3.49 9.45 -22.62
N THR A 258 3.84 10.73 -22.44
CA THR A 258 4.55 11.54 -23.44
C THR A 258 6.07 11.28 -23.48
N LEU A 259 6.59 10.51 -22.53
CA LEU A 259 8.04 10.25 -22.42
C LEU A 259 8.49 9.10 -23.33
N LYS A 260 9.74 9.24 -23.79
CA LYS A 260 10.46 8.19 -24.51
C LYS A 260 11.71 7.80 -23.73
N THR A 261 12.10 6.53 -23.86
CA THR A 261 13.28 5.98 -23.20
C THR A 261 14.54 6.69 -23.69
N LYS A 262 15.36 7.19 -22.76
CA LYS A 262 16.67 7.79 -23.05
C LYS A 262 17.74 6.70 -22.97
N LEU A 263 18.54 6.53 -24.03
CA LEU A 263 19.64 5.57 -24.02
C LEU A 263 20.78 6.02 -23.08
N LYS A 264 21.32 5.08 -22.28
CA LYS A 264 22.49 5.30 -21.38
C LYS A 264 22.28 6.39 -20.33
N SER A 265 21.03 6.60 -19.94
CA SER A 265 20.59 7.61 -18.98
C SER A 265 19.32 7.12 -18.28
N GLY A 266 19.02 7.69 -17.11
CA GLY A 266 17.84 7.35 -16.33
C GLY A 266 18.12 6.44 -15.14
N LEU A 267 17.04 6.08 -14.45
CA LEU A 267 17.10 5.43 -13.14
C LEU A 267 17.75 4.05 -13.22
N PHE A 268 17.54 3.33 -14.33
CA PHE A 268 18.18 2.03 -14.57
C PHE A 268 19.71 2.10 -14.57
N ASP A 269 20.26 3.17 -15.15
CA ASP A 269 21.70 3.44 -15.25
C ASP A 269 22.25 4.18 -14.02
N ARG A 270 21.45 4.27 -12.94
CA ARG A 270 21.79 5.00 -11.69
C ARG A 270 22.14 6.47 -11.95
N LYS A 271 21.46 7.09 -12.91
CA LYS A 271 21.61 8.51 -13.25
C LYS A 271 20.27 9.24 -13.14
N CYS A 272 20.33 10.53 -12.84
CA CYS A 272 19.17 11.40 -12.93
C CYS A 272 18.65 11.43 -14.37
N PRO A 273 17.39 11.06 -14.64
CA PRO A 273 16.80 11.11 -15.98
C PRO A 273 16.66 12.54 -16.53
N ASN A 274 16.72 13.57 -15.68
CA ASN A 274 16.69 14.98 -16.10
C ASN A 274 18.09 15.50 -16.49
N CYS A 275 19.06 15.48 -15.57
CA CYS A 275 20.37 16.12 -15.77
C CYS A 275 21.54 15.16 -16.04
N GLY A 276 21.37 13.85 -15.88
CA GLY A 276 22.42 12.84 -16.14
C GLY A 276 23.45 12.64 -15.02
N ALA A 277 23.41 13.42 -13.93
CA ALA A 277 24.25 13.23 -12.75
C ALA A 277 23.98 11.88 -12.06
N PRO A 278 24.88 11.35 -11.20
CA PRO A 278 24.56 10.20 -10.36
C PRO A 278 23.24 10.38 -9.60
N ILE A 279 22.44 9.31 -9.52
CA ILE A 279 21.11 9.42 -8.90
C ILE A 279 21.23 9.57 -7.38
N GLU A 280 21.01 10.80 -6.92
CA GLU A 280 20.85 11.14 -5.52
C GLU A 280 19.67 12.08 -5.34
N VAL A 281 18.78 11.70 -4.44
CA VAL A 281 17.53 12.43 -4.18
C VAL A 281 17.39 12.77 -2.70
N SER A 282 16.63 13.82 -2.40
CA SER A 282 16.15 14.12 -1.06
C SER A 282 15.06 13.11 -0.64
N VAL A 283 14.62 13.19 0.62
CA VAL A 283 13.47 12.41 1.12
C VAL A 283 12.19 12.69 0.33
N SER A 284 12.04 13.87 -0.26
CA SER A 284 10.91 14.21 -1.15
C SER A 284 11.12 13.77 -2.60
N GLY A 285 12.17 12.99 -2.89
CA GLY A 285 12.47 12.49 -4.23
C GLY A 285 12.99 13.55 -5.21
N ILE A 286 13.44 14.70 -4.69
CA ILE A 286 14.02 15.79 -5.49
C ILE A 286 15.50 15.51 -5.74
N CYS A 287 15.94 15.56 -6.99
CA CYS A 287 17.33 15.39 -7.37
C CYS A 287 18.21 16.50 -6.77
N LYS A 288 19.27 16.12 -6.04
CA LYS A 288 20.17 17.07 -5.36
C LYS A 288 20.97 17.99 -6.31
N TYR A 289 20.98 17.69 -7.62
CA TYR A 289 21.81 18.39 -8.60
C TYR A 289 21.03 19.33 -9.52
N CYS A 290 19.75 19.06 -9.77
CA CYS A 290 18.94 19.84 -10.73
C CYS A 290 17.51 20.12 -10.26
N ASP A 291 17.19 19.78 -9.01
CA ASP A 291 15.91 20.02 -8.36
C ASP A 291 14.68 19.37 -9.05
N ALA A 292 14.91 18.47 -10.00
CA ALA A 292 13.83 17.69 -10.61
C ALA A 292 13.24 16.68 -9.63
N ASN A 293 11.91 16.63 -9.54
CA ASN A 293 11.19 15.54 -8.87
C ASN A 293 11.24 14.28 -9.75
N VAL A 294 12.16 13.37 -9.47
CA VAL A 294 12.41 12.20 -10.34
C VAL A 294 11.55 10.98 -9.99
N VAL A 295 10.66 11.11 -9.01
CA VAL A 295 9.94 9.99 -8.40
C VAL A 295 8.43 10.01 -8.68
N ASN A 296 7.94 11.00 -9.44
CA ASN A 296 6.54 11.15 -9.81
C ASN A 296 6.18 10.54 -11.18
N GLY A 297 7.14 9.90 -11.85
CA GLY A 297 6.95 9.33 -13.19
C GLY A 297 7.12 10.30 -14.36
N ASP A 298 7.42 11.58 -14.11
CA ASP A 298 7.63 12.60 -15.16
C ASP A 298 8.98 12.51 -15.87
N TYR A 299 9.86 11.62 -15.44
CA TYR A 299 11.20 11.51 -16.01
C TYR A 299 11.62 10.09 -16.37
N ASP A 300 11.13 9.08 -15.66
CA ASP A 300 11.41 7.66 -15.92
C ASP A 300 10.36 6.77 -15.22
N TRP A 301 10.48 5.45 -15.37
CA TRP A 301 9.62 4.48 -14.69
C TRP A 301 9.85 4.46 -13.19
N VAL A 302 8.80 4.65 -12.41
CA VAL A 302 8.81 4.63 -10.94
C VAL A 302 7.81 3.60 -10.42
N LEU A 303 8.17 2.90 -9.35
CA LEU A 303 7.30 1.97 -8.64
C LEU A 303 6.19 2.76 -7.95
N SER A 304 4.93 2.50 -8.29
CA SER A 304 3.76 3.17 -7.72
C SER A 304 2.98 2.29 -6.75
N GLU A 305 3.02 0.97 -6.93
CA GLU A 305 2.22 0.05 -6.12
C GLU A 305 2.94 -1.29 -5.95
N ILE A 306 2.81 -1.88 -4.76
CA ILE A 306 3.20 -3.26 -4.47
C ILE A 306 1.94 -3.97 -3.97
N ILE A 307 1.53 -5.01 -4.69
CA ILE A 307 0.26 -5.70 -4.46
C ILE A 307 0.54 -7.17 -4.16
N GLN A 308 -0.08 -7.68 -3.11
CA GLN A 308 0.06 -9.08 -2.72
C GLN A 308 -0.71 -10.01 -3.65
N LYS A 309 -0.31 -11.28 -3.70
CA LYS A 309 -0.98 -12.27 -4.55
C LYS A 309 -2.47 -12.45 -4.22
N SER A 310 -2.85 -12.30 -2.96
CA SER A 310 -4.24 -12.39 -2.49
C SER A 310 -5.13 -11.25 -3.00
N GLU A 311 -4.54 -10.12 -3.35
CA GLU A 311 -5.23 -8.93 -3.88
C GLU A 311 -5.24 -8.87 -5.42
N TRP A 312 -4.53 -9.79 -6.09
CA TRP A 312 -4.40 -9.82 -7.55
C TRP A 312 -5.15 -10.98 -8.20
N VAL A 313 -6.03 -10.64 -9.14
CA VAL A 313 -6.78 -11.58 -9.97
C VAL A 313 -5.88 -12.08 -11.11
N ASP A 314 -5.53 -13.36 -11.10
CA ASP A 314 -4.65 -13.93 -12.12
C ASP A 314 -5.29 -14.02 -13.51
#